data_AF-A0A7H8KVI3-F1
#
_entry.id   AF-A0A7H8KVI3-F1
#
_cell.length_a   1.000
_cell.length_b   1.000
_cell.length_c   1.000
_cell.angle_alpha   90.00
_cell.angle_beta   90.00
_cell.angle_gamma   90.00
#
_symmetry.space_group_name_H-M   'P 1'
#
loop_
_entity.id
_entity.type
_entity.pdbx_description
1 polymer ?
#
loop_
_entity_poly.entity_id
_entity_poly.type
_entity_poly.pdbx_seq_one_letter_code
_entity_poly.pdbx_strand_id
1 'polypeptide(L)'
;MRDLLDETYLNTLCGHLAERPPARGAWLDRARGWSSPPSDRRQGAWLRIATTPHVLYEVAADAEVPLPPSTGDTHPLQLVAQDNMLATTLAVYATLITTAPGGEAHLAGGPSIGTIIGNLVKRGPTHAVTARATVREIARSGRPAMSRVVHDAGRARGSRVDLRTVAALSFAIAGSHRLQRLTTNPTGHWPNALNTEEQLWEPATEVIRDFTATAH
;
A
#
# COMPACT_ATOMS: atom_id res chain seq x y z
N MET A 1 -17.52 20.62 6.06
CA MET A 1 -16.09 20.33 6.33
C MET A 1 -15.76 19.00 5.69
N ARG A 2 -14.60 18.87 5.03
CA ARG A 2 -14.13 17.56 4.54
C ARG A 2 -13.67 16.79 5.77
N ASP A 3 -14.23 15.61 6.01
CA ASP A 3 -13.72 14.72 7.06
C ASP A 3 -12.39 14.13 6.58
N LEU A 4 -11.30 14.83 6.91
CA LEU A 4 -9.95 14.34 6.69
C LEU A 4 -9.72 13.14 7.63
N LEU A 5 -9.03 12.13 7.12
CA LEU A 5 -8.64 10.98 7.93
C LEU A 5 -7.59 11.40 8.96
N ASP A 6 -7.60 10.76 10.13
CA ASP A 6 -6.56 10.93 11.13
C ASP A 6 -5.29 10.19 10.69
N GLU A 7 -4.24 10.95 10.40
CA GLU A 7 -2.96 10.47 9.89
C GLU A 7 -2.02 9.94 11.00
N THR A 8 -2.42 10.00 12.27
CA THR A 8 -1.57 9.59 13.41
C THR A 8 -1.02 8.17 13.25
N TYR A 9 -1.88 7.22 12.88
CA TYR A 9 -1.44 5.84 12.69
C TYR A 9 -0.61 5.65 11.41
N LEU A 10 -0.92 6.39 10.33
CA LEU A 10 -0.09 6.39 9.12
C LEU A 10 1.34 6.85 9.45
N ASN A 11 1.47 7.95 10.19
CA ASN A 11 2.76 8.47 10.63
C ASN A 11 3.50 7.49 11.53
N THR A 12 2.80 6.82 12.43
CA THR A 12 3.37 5.79 13.32
C THR A 12 3.92 4.61 12.52
N LEU A 13 3.12 4.06 11.59
CA LEU A 13 3.55 2.94 10.76
C LEU A 13 4.74 3.32 9.85
N CYS A 14 4.68 4.49 9.22
CA CYS A 14 5.77 4.93 8.35
C CYS A 14 7.06 5.24 9.13
N GLY A 15 6.95 5.80 10.33
CA GLY A 15 8.08 5.99 11.24
C GLY A 15 8.72 4.66 11.63
N HIS A 16 7.91 3.67 12.02
CA HIS A 16 8.40 2.32 12.29
C HIS A 16 9.12 1.72 11.08
N LEU A 17 8.51 1.78 9.88
CA LEU A 17 9.09 1.22 8.66
C LEU A 17 10.40 1.93 8.25
N ALA A 18 10.56 3.21 8.57
CA ALA A 18 11.81 3.93 8.31
C ALA A 18 12.99 3.35 9.11
N GLU A 19 12.72 2.75 10.26
CA GLU A 19 13.74 2.18 11.14
C GLU A 19 13.87 0.66 11.01
N ARG A 20 12.75 -0.04 10.81
CA ARG A 20 12.69 -1.50 10.88
C ARG A 20 11.74 -2.07 9.81
N PRO A 21 12.18 -3.05 9.01
CA PRO A 21 11.27 -3.79 8.14
C PRO A 21 10.39 -4.73 8.99
N PRO A 22 9.24 -5.19 8.46
CA PRO A 22 8.45 -6.24 9.10
C PRO A 22 9.29 -7.48 9.40
N ALA A 23 9.19 -8.01 10.63
CA ALA A 23 9.89 -9.21 11.06
C ALA A 23 9.49 -10.41 10.18
N ARG A 24 10.39 -11.36 9.95
CA ARG A 24 10.06 -12.57 9.18
C ARG A 24 9.39 -13.60 10.07
N GLY A 25 8.46 -14.38 9.53
CA GLY A 25 7.83 -15.48 10.27
C GLY A 25 6.76 -16.24 9.48
N ALA A 26 6.05 -17.12 10.17
CA ALA A 26 4.97 -17.94 9.61
C ALA A 26 3.79 -17.10 9.08
N TRP A 27 3.69 -15.84 9.49
CA TRP A 27 2.69 -14.89 9.01
C TRP A 27 2.83 -14.59 7.50
N LEU A 28 4.03 -14.74 6.93
CA LEU A 28 4.30 -14.44 5.52
C LEU A 28 3.40 -15.23 4.56
N ASP A 29 3.16 -16.51 4.84
CA ASP A 29 2.32 -17.35 3.99
C ASP A 29 0.84 -16.93 4.06
N ARG A 30 0.38 -16.50 5.25
CA ARG A 30 -0.96 -15.93 5.43
C ARG A 30 -1.12 -14.65 4.62
N ALA A 31 -0.17 -13.72 4.72
CA ALA A 31 -0.22 -12.42 4.04
C ALA A 31 -0.16 -12.52 2.51
N ARG A 32 0.60 -13.48 1.94
CA ARG A 32 0.61 -13.72 0.48
C ARG A 32 -0.76 -14.09 -0.07
N GLY A 33 -1.56 -14.83 0.72
CA GLY A 33 -2.91 -15.27 0.36
C GLY A 33 -3.92 -14.12 0.18
N TRP A 34 -3.62 -12.92 0.66
CA TRP A 34 -4.50 -11.74 0.59
C TRP A 34 -4.53 -11.08 -0.79
N SER A 35 -3.61 -11.45 -1.68
CA SER A 35 -3.58 -10.99 -3.08
C SER A 35 -4.70 -11.58 -3.93
N SER A 36 -5.28 -12.72 -3.52
CA SER A 36 -6.32 -13.43 -4.27
C SER A 36 -7.68 -12.75 -4.12
N PRO A 37 -8.33 -12.30 -5.20
CA PRO A 37 -9.72 -11.85 -5.13
C PRO A 37 -10.63 -13.00 -4.67
N PRO A 38 -11.66 -12.76 -3.85
CA PRO A 38 -12.66 -13.78 -3.56
C PRO A 38 -13.30 -14.22 -4.87
N SER A 39 -13.85 -15.44 -4.85
CA SER A 39 -14.68 -15.96 -5.93
C SER A 39 -15.88 -15.05 -6.24
N ASP A 40 -16.31 -14.22 -5.29
CA ASP A 40 -17.35 -13.21 -5.48
C ASP A 40 -16.76 -11.85 -5.89
N ARG A 41 -16.92 -11.48 -7.17
CA ARG A 41 -16.50 -10.19 -7.74
C ARG A 41 -17.19 -8.97 -7.13
N ARG A 42 -18.27 -9.13 -6.36
CA ARG A 42 -18.92 -8.03 -5.63
C ARG A 42 -18.11 -7.60 -4.40
N GLN A 43 -17.25 -8.48 -3.92
CA GLN A 43 -16.34 -8.26 -2.83
C GLN A 43 -14.94 -8.08 -3.43
N GLY A 44 -14.31 -6.91 -3.29
CA GLY A 44 -12.89 -6.80 -3.65
C GLY A 44 -12.06 -7.79 -2.81
N ALA A 45 -10.82 -8.13 -3.22
CA ALA A 45 -9.93 -9.01 -2.43
C ALA A 45 -9.84 -8.62 -0.94
N TRP A 46 -9.98 -7.32 -0.70
CA TRP A 46 -9.86 -6.66 0.58
C TRP A 46 -11.05 -6.83 1.52
N LEU A 47 -12.20 -7.34 1.04
CA LEU A 47 -13.32 -7.65 1.91
C LEU A 47 -13.03 -8.82 2.87
N ARG A 48 -12.07 -9.71 2.56
CA ARG A 48 -11.68 -10.81 3.48
C ARG A 48 -11.02 -10.33 4.77
N ILE A 49 -10.25 -9.25 4.68
CA ILE A 49 -9.54 -8.66 5.82
C ILE A 49 -10.51 -7.84 6.66
N ALA A 50 -11.40 -7.10 6.00
CA ALA A 50 -12.52 -6.41 6.66
C ALA A 50 -13.49 -7.37 7.37
N THR A 51 -13.68 -8.61 6.87
CA THR A 51 -14.52 -9.62 7.53
C THR A 51 -13.80 -10.41 8.62
N THR A 52 -12.48 -10.28 8.74
CA THR A 52 -11.66 -11.05 9.69
C THR A 52 -10.55 -10.22 10.34
N PRO A 53 -10.87 -9.08 11.02
CA PRO A 53 -9.84 -8.15 11.50
C PRO A 53 -8.85 -8.77 12.49
N HIS A 54 -9.30 -9.75 13.28
CA HIS A 54 -8.44 -10.48 14.22
C HIS A 54 -7.26 -11.18 13.54
N VAL A 55 -7.47 -11.79 12.36
CA VAL A 55 -6.39 -12.44 11.59
C VAL A 55 -5.38 -11.40 11.09
N LEU A 56 -5.82 -10.21 10.71
CA LEU A 56 -4.92 -9.13 10.32
C LEU A 56 -4.05 -8.69 11.50
N TYR A 57 -4.66 -8.43 12.66
CA TYR A 57 -3.92 -7.93 13.83
C TYR A 57 -2.97 -8.97 14.42
N GLU A 58 -3.32 -10.26 14.37
CA GLU A 58 -2.39 -11.36 14.69
C GLU A 58 -1.18 -11.36 13.73
N VAL A 59 -1.41 -11.25 12.42
CA VAL A 59 -0.31 -11.20 11.43
C VAL A 59 0.56 -9.97 11.66
N ALA A 60 -0.03 -8.81 11.98
CA ALA A 60 0.72 -7.59 12.23
C ALA A 60 1.55 -7.68 13.53
N ALA A 61 1.00 -8.28 14.58
CA ALA A 61 1.72 -8.56 15.82
C ALA A 61 2.91 -9.52 15.56
N ASP A 62 2.69 -10.61 14.82
CA ASP A 62 3.76 -11.55 14.42
C ASP A 62 4.82 -10.92 13.52
N ALA A 63 4.45 -9.87 12.78
CA ALA A 63 5.34 -9.09 11.94
C ALA A 63 6.05 -7.96 12.71
N GLU A 64 5.79 -7.82 14.02
CA GLU A 64 6.29 -6.75 14.89
C GLU A 64 5.94 -5.33 14.40
N VAL A 65 4.85 -5.19 13.64
CA VAL A 65 4.37 -3.90 13.11
C VAL A 65 3.39 -3.27 14.10
N PRO A 66 3.45 -1.95 14.36
CA PRO A 66 2.52 -1.29 15.28
C PRO A 66 1.06 -1.51 14.83
N LEU A 67 0.18 -1.75 15.79
CA LEU A 67 -1.26 -1.89 15.56
C LEU A 67 -1.95 -0.52 15.59
N PRO A 68 -3.07 -0.34 14.87
CA PRO A 68 -3.84 0.90 14.97
C PRO A 68 -4.37 1.08 16.41
N PRO A 69 -4.43 2.33 16.91
CA PRO A 69 -5.06 2.60 18.20
C PRO A 69 -6.55 2.23 18.11
N SER A 70 -6.93 1.10 18.70
CA SER A 70 -8.30 0.59 18.66
C SER A 70 -9.14 1.31 19.69
N THR A 71 -9.93 2.30 19.28
CA THR A 71 -10.97 2.89 20.13
C THR A 71 -12.35 2.53 19.58
N GLY A 72 -13.29 2.17 20.45
CA GLY A 72 -14.64 1.73 20.05
C GLY A 72 -15.44 2.79 19.27
N ASP A 73 -15.01 4.05 19.29
CA ASP A 73 -15.65 5.19 18.63
C ASP A 73 -14.99 5.56 17.27
N THR A 74 -14.08 4.73 16.76
CA THR A 74 -13.38 5.05 15.51
C THR A 74 -14.35 5.07 14.32
N HIS A 75 -14.33 6.16 13.55
CA HIS A 75 -15.18 6.31 12.37
C HIS A 75 -14.94 5.17 11.35
N PRO A 76 -15.99 4.59 10.73
CA PRO A 76 -15.83 3.42 9.85
C PRO A 76 -14.85 3.61 8.68
N LEU A 77 -14.82 4.81 8.08
CA LEU A 77 -13.87 5.11 7.01
C LEU A 77 -12.42 5.10 7.51
N GLN A 78 -12.18 5.53 8.75
CA GLN A 78 -10.87 5.52 9.38
C GLN A 78 -10.40 4.08 9.58
N LEU A 79 -11.26 3.20 10.12
CA LEU A 79 -10.96 1.77 10.26
C LEU A 79 -10.57 1.13 8.92
N VAL A 80 -11.37 1.38 7.87
CA VAL A 80 -11.08 0.86 6.53
C VAL A 80 -9.75 1.36 5.99
N ALA A 81 -9.41 2.64 6.22
CA ALA A 81 -8.13 3.20 5.80
C ALA A 81 -6.95 2.53 6.52
N GLN A 82 -7.05 2.36 7.84
CA GLN A 82 -6.02 1.75 8.68
C GLN A 82 -5.81 0.27 8.34
N ASP A 83 -6.89 -0.49 8.15
CA ASP A 83 -6.81 -1.92 7.80
C ASP A 83 -6.26 -2.12 6.38
N ASN A 84 -6.72 -1.33 5.40
CA ASN A 84 -6.19 -1.39 4.04
C ASN A 84 -4.70 -1.08 4.00
N MET A 85 -4.28 -0.04 4.74
CA MET A 85 -2.88 0.34 4.88
C MET A 85 -2.04 -0.80 5.44
N LEU A 86 -2.44 -1.34 6.60
CA LEU A 86 -1.68 -2.38 7.29
C LEU A 86 -1.56 -3.64 6.43
N ALA A 87 -2.68 -4.15 5.93
CA ALA A 87 -2.65 -5.40 5.20
C ALA A 87 -2.03 -5.28 3.79
N THR A 88 -2.20 -4.16 3.08
CA THR A 88 -1.55 -4.00 1.75
C THR A 88 -0.04 -3.95 1.92
N THR A 89 0.44 -3.25 2.94
CA THR A 89 1.85 -3.18 3.30
C THR A 89 2.44 -4.57 3.57
N LEU A 90 1.77 -5.36 4.43
CA LEU A 90 2.20 -6.71 4.79
C LEU A 90 2.15 -7.67 3.58
N ALA A 91 1.10 -7.58 2.75
CA ALA A 91 0.97 -8.42 1.56
C ALA A 91 2.03 -8.10 0.50
N VAL A 92 2.34 -6.82 0.27
CA VAL A 92 3.42 -6.41 -0.65
C VAL A 92 4.78 -6.91 -0.12
N TYR A 93 5.06 -6.74 1.17
CA TYR A 93 6.29 -7.28 1.75
C TYR A 93 6.39 -8.81 1.57
N ALA A 94 5.32 -9.53 1.93
CA ALA A 94 5.31 -10.98 1.89
C ALA A 94 5.44 -11.56 0.47
N THR A 95 4.92 -10.86 -0.55
CA THR A 95 5.06 -11.25 -1.95
C THR A 95 6.46 -10.99 -2.52
N LEU A 96 7.14 -9.95 -2.04
CA LEU A 96 8.48 -9.58 -2.53
C LEU A 96 9.61 -10.33 -1.80
N ILE A 97 9.47 -10.59 -0.49
CA ILE A 97 10.57 -11.02 0.39
C ILE A 97 11.32 -12.27 -0.07
N THR A 98 10.63 -13.19 -0.74
CA THR A 98 11.21 -14.45 -1.23
C THR A 98 12.13 -14.27 -2.43
N THR A 99 11.99 -13.16 -3.15
CA THR A 99 12.78 -12.87 -4.36
C THR A 99 13.57 -11.59 -4.25
N ALA A 100 13.43 -10.84 -3.14
CA ALA A 100 14.10 -9.57 -2.94
C ALA A 100 15.62 -9.77 -2.76
N PRO A 101 16.47 -8.89 -3.30
CA PRO A 101 17.92 -9.01 -3.16
C PRO A 101 18.34 -8.99 -1.69
N GLY A 102 19.14 -9.97 -1.25
CA GLY A 102 19.54 -10.11 0.15
C GLY A 102 18.41 -10.52 1.10
N GLY A 103 17.23 -10.86 0.57
CA GLY A 103 16.03 -11.10 1.36
C GLY A 103 15.48 -9.83 2.02
N GLU A 104 15.73 -8.65 1.45
CA GLU A 104 15.22 -7.38 1.96
C GLU A 104 14.18 -6.81 1.00
N ALA A 105 12.89 -7.08 1.23
CA ALA A 105 11.83 -6.53 0.38
C ALA A 105 11.56 -5.05 0.62
N HIS A 106 11.86 -4.57 1.83
CA HIS A 106 11.70 -3.16 2.19
C HIS A 106 13.05 -2.44 2.14
N LEU A 107 13.07 -1.25 1.54
CA LEU A 107 14.17 -0.29 1.62
C LEU A 107 13.61 1.11 1.83
N ALA A 108 13.80 1.68 3.03
CA ALA A 108 13.41 3.06 3.30
C ALA A 108 14.20 4.02 2.40
N GLY A 109 13.50 4.91 1.69
CA GLY A 109 14.09 5.81 0.69
C GLY A 109 14.43 5.12 -0.63
N GLY A 110 14.12 3.81 -0.75
CA GLY A 110 14.24 3.05 -1.98
C GLY A 110 13.14 3.38 -3.00
N PRO A 111 13.03 2.60 -4.09
CA PRO A 111 12.01 2.82 -5.12
C PRO A 111 10.59 2.82 -4.57
N SER A 112 9.75 3.77 -5.01
CA SER A 112 8.33 3.77 -4.67
C SER A 112 7.60 2.60 -5.32
N ILE A 113 6.42 2.27 -4.82
CA ILE A 113 5.56 1.25 -5.45
C ILE A 113 5.21 1.62 -6.90
N GLY A 114 5.13 2.91 -7.22
CA GLY A 114 4.94 3.41 -8.59
C GLY A 114 6.10 3.02 -9.50
N THR A 115 7.35 3.23 -9.06
CA THR A 115 8.56 2.80 -9.78
C THR A 115 8.59 1.28 -9.99
N ILE A 116 8.24 0.51 -8.95
CA ILE A 116 8.21 -0.96 -9.03
C ILE A 116 7.21 -1.46 -10.07
N ILE A 117 5.99 -0.91 -10.08
CA ILE A 117 4.97 -1.25 -11.08
C ILE A 117 5.39 -0.75 -12.47
N GLY A 118 6.01 0.43 -12.57
CA GLY A 118 6.48 1.00 -13.84
C GLY A 118 7.53 0.13 -14.53
N ASN A 119 8.46 -0.44 -13.77
CA ASN A 119 9.48 -1.35 -14.30
C ASN A 119 8.91 -2.65 -14.88
N LEU A 120 7.68 -3.05 -14.52
CA LEU A 120 7.02 -4.22 -15.14
C LEU A 120 6.72 -3.99 -16.62
N VAL A 121 6.50 -2.74 -17.05
CA VAL A 121 6.22 -2.42 -18.46
C VAL A 121 7.37 -2.88 -19.36
N LYS A 122 8.61 -2.81 -18.86
CA LYS A 122 9.83 -3.23 -19.57
C LYS A 122 9.96 -4.76 -19.69
N ARG A 123 9.15 -5.53 -18.96
CA ARG A 123 9.16 -7.01 -18.99
C ARG A 123 8.28 -7.62 -20.09
N GLY A 124 7.56 -6.80 -20.85
CA GLY A 124 6.80 -7.22 -22.02
C GLY A 124 5.33 -6.79 -22.03
N PRO A 125 4.62 -7.06 -23.14
CA PRO A 125 3.30 -6.49 -23.41
C PRO A 125 2.23 -6.91 -22.40
N THR A 126 2.24 -8.17 -21.95
CA THR A 126 1.29 -8.65 -20.93
C THR A 126 1.47 -7.91 -19.60
N HIS A 127 2.70 -7.67 -19.18
CA HIS A 127 3.00 -6.90 -17.96
C HIS A 127 2.64 -5.43 -18.10
N ALA A 128 2.86 -4.84 -19.28
CA ALA A 128 2.48 -3.47 -19.58
C ALA A 128 0.96 -3.25 -19.47
N VAL A 129 0.15 -4.19 -19.97
CA VAL A 129 -1.32 -4.13 -19.87
C VAL A 129 -1.78 -4.19 -18.42
N THR A 130 -1.23 -5.12 -17.62
CA THR A 130 -1.65 -5.23 -16.21
C THR A 130 -1.23 -4.02 -15.39
N ALA A 131 0.02 -3.57 -15.53
CA ALA A 131 0.56 -2.42 -14.82
C ALA A 131 -0.21 -1.13 -15.12
N ARG A 132 -0.49 -0.84 -16.39
CA ARG A 132 -1.31 0.33 -16.78
C ARG A 132 -2.72 0.27 -16.22
N ALA A 133 -3.30 -0.93 -16.18
CA ALA A 133 -4.63 -1.11 -15.65
C ALA A 133 -4.64 -0.99 -14.10
N THR A 134 -3.58 -1.38 -13.41
CA THR A 134 -3.39 -1.10 -11.97
C THR A 134 -3.36 0.40 -11.69
N VAL A 135 -2.58 1.15 -12.45
CA VAL A 135 -2.49 2.63 -12.32
C VAL A 135 -3.81 3.31 -12.64
N ARG A 136 -4.57 2.80 -13.61
CA ARG A 136 -5.92 3.30 -13.89
C ARG A 136 -6.88 3.10 -12.70
N GLU A 137 -6.77 1.97 -11.99
CA GLU A 137 -7.58 1.75 -10.79
C GLU A 137 -7.14 2.64 -9.63
N ILE A 138 -5.84 2.87 -9.46
CA ILE A 138 -5.30 3.84 -8.49
C ILE A 138 -5.89 5.24 -8.77
N ALA A 139 -5.82 5.72 -10.00
CA ALA A 139 -6.31 7.04 -10.39
C ALA A 139 -7.82 7.24 -10.16
N ARG A 140 -8.59 6.16 -10.12
CA ARG A 140 -10.04 6.17 -9.90
C ARG A 140 -10.45 5.89 -8.45
N SER A 141 -9.47 5.69 -7.55
CA SER A 141 -9.73 5.16 -6.22
C SER A 141 -10.58 3.88 -6.27
N GLY A 142 -10.26 3.02 -7.24
CA GLY A 142 -11.02 1.82 -7.55
C GLY A 142 -10.92 0.79 -6.42
N ARG A 143 -12.04 0.13 -6.12
CA ARG A 143 -12.09 -1.01 -5.18
C ARG A 143 -11.03 -2.09 -5.43
N PRO A 144 -10.66 -2.45 -6.68
CA PRO A 144 -9.63 -3.47 -6.91
C PRO A 144 -8.18 -2.93 -6.84
N ALA A 145 -7.96 -1.63 -6.67
CA ALA A 145 -6.63 -1.01 -6.78
C ALA A 145 -5.58 -1.72 -5.92
N MET A 146 -5.88 -1.97 -4.64
CA MET A 146 -4.92 -2.59 -3.72
C MET A 146 -4.61 -4.04 -4.08
N SER A 147 -5.60 -4.82 -4.52
CA SER A 147 -5.36 -6.20 -4.97
C SER A 147 -4.43 -6.24 -6.18
N ARG A 148 -4.63 -5.29 -7.11
CA ARG A 148 -3.79 -5.15 -8.29
C ARG A 148 -2.37 -4.72 -7.94
N VAL A 149 -2.22 -3.79 -6.98
CA VAL A 149 -0.92 -3.38 -6.44
C VAL A 149 -0.15 -4.57 -5.87
N VAL A 150 -0.78 -5.38 -5.00
CA VAL A 150 -0.13 -6.57 -4.43
C VAL A 150 0.25 -7.57 -5.53
N HIS A 151 -0.66 -7.81 -6.48
CA HIS A 151 -0.42 -8.75 -7.57
C HIS A 151 0.73 -8.31 -8.51
N ASP A 152 0.79 -7.03 -8.88
CA ASP A 152 1.90 -6.51 -9.69
C ASP A 152 3.20 -6.46 -8.88
N ALA A 153 3.17 -6.15 -7.58
CA ALA A 153 4.34 -6.27 -6.71
C ALA A 153 4.91 -7.71 -6.71
N GLY A 154 4.05 -8.72 -6.57
CA GLY A 154 4.47 -10.13 -6.66
C GLY A 154 5.07 -10.54 -8.01
N ARG A 155 4.75 -9.82 -9.09
CA ARG A 155 5.38 -10.00 -10.41
C ARG A 155 6.71 -9.28 -10.54
N ALA A 156 6.98 -8.29 -9.70
CA ALA A 156 8.22 -7.51 -9.68
C ALA A 156 9.34 -8.25 -8.93
N ARG A 157 9.56 -9.52 -9.24
CA ARG A 157 10.62 -10.35 -8.66
C ARG A 157 11.98 -9.65 -8.73
N GLY A 158 12.80 -9.80 -7.68
CA GLY A 158 14.12 -9.16 -7.60
C GLY A 158 14.09 -7.69 -7.18
N SER A 159 12.93 -7.16 -6.77
CA SER A 159 12.79 -5.75 -6.40
C SER A 159 12.77 -5.54 -4.90
N ARG A 160 13.17 -4.33 -4.48
CA ARG A 160 12.91 -3.77 -3.15
C ARG A 160 11.98 -2.58 -3.30
N VAL A 161 11.12 -2.33 -2.32
CA VAL A 161 10.17 -1.23 -2.34
C VAL A 161 10.24 -0.42 -1.05
N ASP A 162 10.04 0.88 -1.15
CA ASP A 162 9.71 1.69 0.01
C ASP A 162 8.25 1.44 0.41
N LEU A 163 8.04 0.57 1.40
CA LEU A 163 6.73 0.18 1.91
C LEU A 163 5.93 1.36 2.44
N ARG A 164 6.57 2.47 2.81
CA ARG A 164 5.88 3.68 3.26
C ARG A 164 5.03 4.28 2.13
N THR A 165 5.47 4.14 0.88
CA THR A 165 4.68 4.55 -0.31
C THR A 165 3.46 3.65 -0.54
N VAL A 166 3.55 2.36 -0.17
CA VAL A 166 2.41 1.43 -0.19
C VAL A 166 1.41 1.83 0.90
N ALA A 167 1.90 2.05 2.12
CA ALA A 167 1.07 2.44 3.25
C ALA A 167 0.27 3.72 2.97
N ALA A 168 0.93 4.78 2.52
CA ALA A 168 0.29 6.05 2.19
C ALA A 168 -0.72 5.94 1.05
N LEU A 169 -0.39 5.20 -0.02
CA LEU A 169 -1.31 4.94 -1.13
C LEU A 169 -2.58 4.23 -0.66
N SER A 170 -2.43 3.16 0.13
CA SER A 170 -3.54 2.36 0.63
C SER A 170 -4.43 3.12 1.60
N PHE A 171 -3.82 3.92 2.48
CA PHE A 171 -4.52 4.82 3.38
C PHE A 171 -5.37 5.85 2.60
N ALA A 172 -4.80 6.42 1.53
CA ALA A 172 -5.49 7.44 0.75
C ALA A 172 -6.65 6.93 -0.12
N ILE A 173 -6.67 5.63 -0.45
CA ILE A 173 -7.69 5.04 -1.33
C ILE A 173 -8.89 4.49 -0.56
N ALA A 174 -8.72 4.02 0.69
CA ALA A 174 -9.74 3.66 1.72
C ALA A 174 -11.16 3.18 1.27
N GLY A 175 -11.33 2.61 0.08
CA GLY A 175 -12.64 2.29 -0.51
C GLY A 175 -13.52 3.50 -0.86
N SER A 176 -12.99 4.72 -0.83
CA SER A 176 -13.70 5.96 -1.18
C SER A 176 -13.74 6.17 -2.70
N HIS A 177 -14.83 6.75 -3.23
CA HIS A 177 -14.88 7.20 -4.63
C HIS A 177 -14.01 8.44 -4.92
N ARG A 178 -13.42 9.04 -3.89
CA ARG A 178 -12.51 10.19 -3.98
C ARG A 178 -11.20 9.87 -3.29
N LEU A 179 -10.10 10.18 -3.96
CA LEU A 179 -8.75 10.10 -3.39
C LEU A 179 -8.64 11.07 -2.21
N GLN A 180 -8.15 10.56 -1.08
CA GLN A 180 -7.88 11.40 0.09
C GLN A 180 -6.60 12.19 -0.14
N ARG A 181 -6.66 13.47 0.23
CA ARG A 181 -5.49 14.33 0.37
C ARG A 181 -5.03 14.25 1.81
N LEU A 182 -3.72 14.14 2.01
CA LEU A 182 -3.09 14.02 3.31
C LEU A 182 -2.36 15.33 3.66
N THR A 183 -2.31 15.68 4.93
CA THR A 183 -1.63 16.87 5.45
C THR A 183 -0.16 16.60 5.76
N THR A 184 0.25 15.33 5.87
CA THR A 184 1.62 14.90 6.09
C THR A 184 2.13 14.06 4.93
N ASN A 185 3.45 14.07 4.70
CA ASN A 185 4.13 13.14 3.79
C ASN A 185 5.21 12.36 4.56
N PRO A 186 4.84 11.28 5.27
CA PRO A 186 5.77 10.51 6.10
C PRO A 186 6.71 9.61 5.29
N THR A 187 6.56 9.56 3.97
CA THR A 187 7.43 8.74 3.10
C THR A 187 8.75 9.44 2.79
N GLY A 188 8.75 10.78 2.81
CA GLY A 188 9.88 11.61 2.38
C GLY A 188 10.13 11.62 0.87
N HIS A 189 9.32 10.89 0.09
CA HIS A 189 9.36 10.95 -1.37
C HIS A 189 8.79 12.29 -1.83
N TRP A 190 9.40 12.90 -2.84
CA TRP A 190 8.98 14.20 -3.38
C TRP A 190 8.67 15.25 -2.28
N PRO A 191 9.68 15.74 -1.55
CA PRO A 191 9.45 16.61 -0.38
C PRO A 191 8.70 17.92 -0.72
N ASN A 192 8.71 18.34 -1.98
CA ASN A 192 7.98 19.51 -2.49
C ASN A 192 6.59 19.16 -3.07
N ALA A 193 6.09 17.94 -2.89
CA ALA A 193 4.80 17.49 -3.43
C ALA A 193 3.59 17.92 -2.59
N LEU A 194 3.81 18.50 -1.40
CA LEU A 194 2.75 19.23 -0.72
C LEU A 194 2.38 20.44 -1.59
N ASN A 195 1.11 20.57 -1.94
CA ASN A 195 0.60 21.83 -2.45
C ASN A 195 0.87 22.88 -1.38
N THR A 196 1.85 23.76 -1.58
CA THR A 196 2.30 24.72 -0.56
C THR A 196 1.22 25.71 -0.15
N GLU A 197 0.23 25.95 -1.03
CA GLU A 197 -0.91 26.82 -0.73
C GLU A 197 -1.97 26.11 0.13
N GLU A 198 -2.17 24.80 -0.07
CA GLU A 198 -3.17 24.02 0.66
C GLU A 198 -2.59 23.15 1.78
N GLN A 199 -1.26 22.98 1.85
CA GLN A 199 -0.53 22.00 2.66
C GLN A 199 -1.04 20.56 2.51
N LEU A 200 -1.40 20.17 1.28
CA LEU A 200 -1.97 18.86 0.98
C LEU A 200 -1.11 18.04 0.02
N TRP A 201 -0.92 16.78 0.34
CA TRP A 201 -0.20 15.77 -0.44
C TRP A 201 -1.18 14.73 -1.00
N GLU A 202 -0.90 14.24 -2.20
CA GLU A 202 -1.71 13.24 -2.90
C GLU A 202 -0.86 11.99 -3.22
N PRO A 203 -0.87 10.96 -2.35
CA PRO A 203 -0.05 9.77 -2.54
C PRO A 203 -0.29 9.06 -3.87
N ALA A 204 -1.55 9.02 -4.32
CA ALA A 204 -1.90 8.42 -5.60
C ALA A 204 -1.26 9.17 -6.78
N THR A 205 -1.24 10.50 -6.74
CA THR A 205 -0.63 11.34 -7.79
C THR A 205 0.88 11.10 -7.87
N GLU A 206 1.53 10.95 -6.72
CA GLU A 206 2.95 10.60 -6.65
C GLU A 206 3.25 9.22 -7.25
N VAL A 207 2.50 8.19 -6.85
CA VAL A 207 2.65 6.83 -7.39
C VAL A 207 2.41 6.79 -8.90
N ILE A 208 1.42 7.52 -9.40
CA ILE A 208 1.14 7.65 -10.84
C ILE A 208 2.30 8.36 -11.56
N ARG A 209 2.86 9.40 -10.96
CA ARG A 209 4.01 10.14 -11.51
C ARG A 209 5.23 9.23 -11.61
N ASP A 210 5.59 8.52 -10.55
CA ASP A 210 6.74 7.61 -10.53
C ASP A 210 6.58 6.45 -11.50
N PHE A 211 5.36 5.89 -11.60
CA PHE A 211 5.04 4.92 -12.63
C PHE A 211 5.29 5.48 -14.03
N THR A 212 4.76 6.66 -14.32
CA THR A 212 4.83 7.28 -15.65
C THR A 212 6.29 7.56 -16.01
N ALA A 213 7.05 8.16 -15.10
CA ALA A 213 8.48 8.43 -15.29
C ALA A 213 9.31 7.17 -15.55
N THR A 214 8.91 6.04 -14.96
CA THR A 214 9.65 4.77 -15.08
C THR A 214 9.23 3.93 -16.29
N ALA A 215 7.96 4.02 -16.69
CA ALA A 215 7.36 3.23 -17.76
C ALA A 215 7.69 3.74 -19.18
N HIS A 216 8.15 4.98 -19.28
CA HIS A 216 8.70 5.60 -20.49
C HIS A 216 10.22 5.42 -20.56
#